data_AF-A0A7I8JPN2-F1
#
_entry.id   AF-A0A7I8JPN2-F1
#
_cell.length_a   1.000
_cell.length_b   1.000
_cell.length_c   1.000
_cell.angle_alpha   90.00
_cell.angle_beta   90.00
_cell.angle_gamma   90.00
#
_symmetry.space_group_name_H-M   'P 1'
#
loop_
_entity.id
_entity.type
_entity.pdbx_description
1 polymer ?
#
loop_
_entity_poly.entity_id
_entity_poly.type
_entity_poly.pdbx_seq_one_letter_code
_entity_poly.pdbx_strand_id
1 'polypeptide(L)'
;MISSSAGAARTLRGVVVPGTLILVLVIIASSGCEVMGCHDEERSALLGIKASMNKNDGFASQSWGNSAGDDCCQWRGIDCDPNTGRVVAIDLYGEMWSDTGEGIPQPNLTMLAKFGQLESLNLAMHKSHVFSLSFAIFSNLTRLSFLEIDGDGLDGTFRLAVFTNLSKLEYVYIQNQMILMMIYFYSLVTATFILGFWGVSHQPLLEYELGEKKIQNH
;
A
#
# COMPACT_ATOMS: atom_id res chain seq x y z
N MET A 1 59.11 -2.26 66.29
CA MET A 1 57.97 -1.33 66.18
C MET A 1 57.69 -1.13 64.71
N ILE A 2 56.52 -1.55 64.24
CA ILE A 2 56.11 -1.51 62.83
C ILE A 2 55.41 -0.16 62.61
N SER A 3 55.94 0.71 61.75
CA SER A 3 55.24 1.93 61.32
C SER A 3 54.65 1.71 59.93
N SER A 4 53.31 1.61 59.90
CA SER A 4 52.48 1.59 58.70
C SER A 4 52.52 2.97 58.01
N SER A 5 52.92 3.03 56.74
CA SER A 5 52.74 4.21 55.90
C SER A 5 51.45 4.05 55.08
N ALA A 6 50.39 4.76 55.45
CA ALA A 6 49.17 4.85 54.68
C ALA A 6 49.40 5.70 53.42
N GLY A 7 49.25 5.09 52.24
CA GLY A 7 49.21 5.80 50.97
C GLY A 7 47.89 6.54 50.81
N ALA A 8 47.94 7.86 50.71
CA ALA A 8 46.76 8.69 50.49
C ALA A 8 46.24 8.52 49.05
N ALA A 9 45.03 7.98 48.91
CA ALA A 9 44.29 7.96 47.66
C ALA A 9 43.88 9.39 47.27
N ARG A 10 44.41 9.89 46.14
CA ARG A 10 44.00 11.18 45.58
C ARG A 10 42.66 11.01 44.86
N THR A 11 41.58 11.46 45.49
CA THR A 11 40.28 11.64 44.83
C THR A 11 40.39 12.83 43.86
N LEU A 12 40.39 12.56 42.55
CA LEU A 12 40.22 13.59 41.52
C LEU A 12 38.79 14.12 41.59
N ARG A 13 38.59 15.27 42.24
CA ARG A 13 37.34 16.03 42.12
C ARG A 13 37.35 16.69 40.75
N GLY A 14 36.63 16.11 39.79
CA GLY A 14 36.40 16.76 38.50
C GLY A 14 35.70 18.10 38.72
N VAL A 15 36.36 19.19 38.36
CA VAL A 15 35.75 20.52 38.35
C VAL A 15 34.94 20.60 37.06
N VAL A 16 33.62 20.43 37.16
CA VAL A 16 32.72 20.74 36.06
C VAL A 16 32.67 22.27 35.95
N VAL A 17 33.29 22.81 34.92
CA VAL A 17 33.33 24.26 34.69
C VAL A 17 31.90 24.70 34.34
N PRO A 18 31.37 25.79 34.89
CA PRO A 18 30.03 26.26 34.56
C PRO A 18 29.80 26.41 33.05
N GLY A 19 30.85 26.81 32.31
CA GLY A 19 30.84 26.89 30.85
C GLY A 19 30.64 25.54 30.15
N THR A 20 31.15 24.42 30.69
CA THR A 20 30.91 23.09 30.10
C THR A 20 29.48 22.63 30.34
N LEU A 21 28.89 22.97 31.50
CA LEU A 21 27.48 22.67 31.77
C LEU A 21 26.56 23.50 30.86
N ILE A 22 26.85 24.80 30.70
CA ILE A 22 26.11 25.67 29.78
C ILE A 22 26.24 25.18 28.33
N LEU A 23 27.45 24.80 27.88
CA LEU A 23 27.65 24.24 26.54
C LEU A 23 26.87 22.94 26.33
N VAL A 24 26.86 22.04 27.31
CA VAL A 24 26.07 20.80 27.27
C VAL A 24 24.57 21.10 27.23
N LEU A 25 24.08 22.05 28.03
CA LEU A 25 22.68 22.47 28.00
C LEU A 25 22.29 23.14 26.67
N VAL A 26 23.18 23.93 26.07
CA VAL A 26 22.98 24.53 24.74
C VAL A 26 22.95 23.46 23.65
N ILE A 27 23.84 22.45 23.72
CA ILE A 27 23.85 21.33 22.78
C ILE A 27 22.55 20.52 22.93
N ILE A 28 22.12 20.21 24.15
CA ILE A 28 20.85 19.52 24.43
C ILE A 28 19.64 20.33 23.95
N ALA A 29 19.64 21.64 24.16
CA ALA A 29 18.60 22.55 23.67
C ALA A 29 18.60 22.67 22.13
N SER A 30 19.77 22.61 21.49
CA SER A 30 19.90 22.64 20.03
C SER A 30 19.64 21.30 19.35
N SER A 31 19.67 20.19 20.10
CA SER A 31 19.34 18.85 19.59
C SER A 31 17.84 18.59 19.46
N GLY A 32 17.00 19.56 19.81
CA GLY A 32 15.61 19.62 19.35
C GLY A 32 15.58 19.97 17.86
N CYS A 33 15.88 19.01 17.01
CA CYS A 33 15.59 19.11 15.58
C CYS A 33 14.08 18.90 15.42
N GLU A 34 13.29 19.95 15.66
CA GLU A 34 11.95 20.01 15.10
C GLU A 34 12.12 20.21 13.59
N VAL A 35 12.22 19.10 12.84
CA VAL A 35 12.02 19.17 11.39
C VAL A 35 10.56 19.54 11.22
N MET A 36 10.28 20.84 11.06
CA MET A 36 8.95 21.34 10.77
C MET A 36 8.61 20.96 9.33
N GLY A 37 8.16 19.73 9.11
CA GLY A 37 7.88 19.23 7.77
C GLY A 37 8.55 17.92 7.41
N CYS A 38 8.06 17.36 6.30
CA CYS A 38 8.79 16.34 5.60
C CYS A 38 9.89 16.93 4.72
N HIS A 39 10.81 16.06 4.28
CA HIS A 39 11.92 16.45 3.42
C HIS A 39 11.43 17.02 2.08
N ASP A 40 12.17 18.00 1.54
CA ASP A 40 11.84 18.68 0.27
C ASP A 40 11.60 17.73 -0.89
N GLU A 41 12.32 16.60 -0.94
CA GLU A 41 12.19 15.57 -1.95
C GLU A 41 10.85 14.82 -1.86
N GLU A 42 10.42 14.51 -0.63
CA GLU A 42 9.15 13.85 -0.32
C GLU A 42 7.98 14.81 -0.55
N ARG A 43 8.12 16.06 -0.09
CA ARG A 43 7.16 17.15 -0.33
C ARG A 43 6.93 17.37 -1.83
N SER A 44 8.01 17.47 -2.60
CA SER A 44 7.95 17.68 -4.05
C SER A 44 7.34 16.47 -4.77
N ALA A 45 7.62 15.25 -4.32
CA ALA A 45 7.00 14.03 -4.82
C ALA A 45 5.49 14.02 -4.58
N LEU A 46 5.03 14.37 -3.38
CA LEU A 46 3.61 14.49 -3.04
C LEU A 46 2.92 15.54 -3.91
N LEU A 47 3.49 16.73 -4.09
CA LEU A 47 2.92 17.74 -4.98
C LEU A 47 2.89 17.29 -6.45
N GLY A 48 3.86 16.49 -6.89
CA GLY A 48 3.84 15.85 -8.21
C GLY A 48 2.70 14.84 -8.36
N ILE A 49 2.47 14.00 -7.34
CA ILE A 49 1.32 13.08 -7.29
C ILE A 49 0.02 13.88 -7.34
N LYS A 50 -0.12 14.93 -6.53
CA LYS A 50 -1.26 15.86 -6.56
C LYS A 50 -1.55 16.39 -7.96
N ALA A 51 -0.53 16.93 -8.64
CA ALA A 51 -0.68 17.50 -9.97
C ALA A 51 -1.17 16.47 -11.02
N SER A 52 -0.75 15.22 -10.88
CA SER A 52 -1.19 14.13 -11.79
C SER A 52 -2.63 13.64 -11.53
N MET A 53 -3.20 13.96 -10.37
CA MET A 53 -4.57 13.55 -10.02
C MET A 53 -5.64 14.47 -10.64
N ASN A 54 -5.29 15.57 -11.32
CA ASN A 54 -6.19 16.47 -12.08
C ASN A 54 -7.62 16.66 -11.49
N LYS A 55 -7.72 16.72 -10.16
CA LYS A 55 -8.98 16.69 -9.42
C LYS A 55 -9.02 17.90 -8.50
N ASN A 56 -10.03 18.75 -8.62
CA ASN A 56 -10.09 20.00 -7.85
C ASN A 56 -10.81 19.86 -6.50
N ASP A 57 -11.49 18.74 -6.25
CA ASP A 57 -12.37 18.52 -5.10
C ASP A 57 -11.85 17.46 -4.10
N GLY A 58 -10.80 16.71 -4.43
CA GLY A 58 -10.16 15.72 -3.54
C GLY A 58 -9.55 16.35 -2.28
N PHE A 59 -9.34 15.55 -1.22
CA PHE A 59 -8.73 16.06 0.01
C PHE A 59 -7.27 16.48 -0.21
N ALA A 60 -6.53 15.84 -1.11
CA ALA A 60 -5.16 16.24 -1.44
C ALA A 60 -5.18 17.63 -2.09
N SER A 61 -6.19 17.91 -2.90
CA SER A 61 -6.43 19.24 -3.49
C SER A 61 -6.74 20.31 -2.46
N GLN A 62 -7.49 19.95 -1.42
CA GLN A 62 -7.84 20.85 -0.32
C GLN A 62 -6.73 21.04 0.72
N SER A 63 -5.87 20.04 0.94
CA SER A 63 -4.91 20.03 2.05
C SER A 63 -3.46 20.25 1.60
N TRP A 64 -3.02 19.61 0.50
CA TRP A 64 -1.60 19.57 0.16
C TRP A 64 -1.14 20.90 -0.45
N GLY A 65 -0.13 21.55 0.14
CA GLY A 65 0.47 22.78 -0.41
C GLY A 65 -0.38 24.05 -0.27
N ASN A 66 -1.45 24.03 0.54
CA ASN A 66 -2.26 25.21 0.86
C ASN A 66 -1.74 25.95 2.10
N SER A 67 -2.49 26.95 2.60
CA SER A 67 -2.16 27.89 3.69
C SER A 67 -1.69 27.29 5.03
N ALA A 68 -1.72 25.96 5.18
CA ALA A 68 -1.21 25.20 6.32
C ALA A 68 0.33 25.09 6.36
N GLY A 69 1.04 25.73 5.43
CA GLY A 69 2.50 25.87 5.49
C GLY A 69 3.23 24.65 4.93
N ASP A 70 4.54 24.82 4.78
CA ASP A 70 5.44 23.90 4.09
C ASP A 70 5.54 22.49 4.67
N ASP A 71 4.91 22.24 5.81
CA ASP A 71 4.91 20.98 6.54
C ASP A 71 3.92 19.97 5.94
N CYS A 72 4.45 19.03 5.14
CA CYS A 72 3.62 17.98 4.55
C CYS A 72 3.13 16.92 5.54
N CYS A 73 3.67 16.85 6.76
CA CYS A 73 3.22 15.93 7.80
C CYS A 73 1.88 16.36 8.42
N GLN A 74 1.43 17.58 8.14
CA GLN A 74 0.10 18.07 8.49
C GLN A 74 -0.92 17.85 7.35
N TRP A 75 -0.47 17.30 6.21
CA TRP A 75 -1.37 17.06 5.10
C TRP A 75 -2.24 15.84 5.36
N ARG A 76 -3.52 15.95 5.00
CA ARG A 76 -4.44 14.82 5.12
C ARG A 76 -3.93 13.64 4.31
N GLY A 77 -3.93 12.46 4.93
CA GLY A 77 -3.46 11.21 4.34
C GLY A 77 -1.95 11.02 4.40
N ILE A 78 -1.20 11.88 5.10
CA ILE A 78 0.25 11.78 5.26
C ILE A 78 0.60 11.66 6.75
N ASP A 79 1.31 10.60 7.11
CA ASP A 79 1.93 10.48 8.44
C ASP A 79 3.45 10.48 8.32
N CYS A 80 4.11 11.14 9.28
CA CYS A 80 5.56 11.20 9.36
C CYS A 80 6.08 10.60 10.67
N ASP A 81 7.31 10.08 10.64
CA ASP A 81 8.05 9.75 11.85
C ASP A 81 8.40 11.05 12.60
N PRO A 82 8.02 11.18 13.88
CA PRO A 82 8.15 12.43 14.62
C PRO A 82 9.59 12.80 14.98
N ASN A 83 10.53 11.85 14.87
CA ASN A 83 11.95 12.08 15.18
C ASN A 83 12.75 12.47 13.94
N THR A 84 12.32 12.04 12.75
CA THR A 84 13.06 12.21 11.50
C THR A 84 12.35 13.12 10.48
N GLY A 85 11.05 13.37 10.65
CA GLY A 85 10.22 14.08 9.68
C GLY A 85 9.97 13.28 8.39
N ARG A 86 10.42 12.03 8.30
CA ARG A 86 10.25 11.21 7.09
C ARG A 86 8.83 10.71 6.97
N VAL A 87 8.27 10.74 5.77
CA VAL A 87 6.93 10.18 5.52
C VAL A 87 6.96 8.65 5.68
N VAL A 88 6.09 8.14 6.55
CA VAL A 88 5.96 6.71 6.88
C VAL A 88 4.63 6.12 6.44
N ALA A 89 3.58 6.93 6.27
CA ALA A 89 2.32 6.48 5.71
C ALA A 89 1.79 7.44 4.64
N ILE A 90 1.27 6.88 3.56
CA ILE A 90 0.54 7.61 2.51
C ILE A 90 -0.79 6.90 2.30
N ASP A 91 -1.87 7.63 2.50
CA ASP A 91 -3.23 7.21 2.20
C ASP A 91 -3.80 8.06 1.07
N LEU A 92 -4.08 7.43 -0.07
CA LEU A 92 -4.72 8.04 -1.25
C LEU A 92 -6.15 7.55 -1.46
N TYR A 93 -6.77 6.99 -0.41
CA TYR A 93 -8.11 6.44 -0.52
C TYR A 93 -9.12 7.45 -1.07
N GLY A 94 -9.74 7.10 -2.20
CA GLY A 94 -10.79 7.92 -2.81
C GLY A 94 -10.31 9.17 -3.58
N GLU A 95 -9.00 9.44 -3.64
CA GLU A 95 -8.46 10.58 -4.42
C GLU A 95 -8.49 10.32 -5.92
N MET A 96 -8.45 9.07 -6.34
CA MET A 96 -8.40 8.64 -7.75
C MET A 96 -9.79 8.47 -8.39
N TRP A 97 -10.80 9.23 -7.97
CA TRP A 97 -12.18 9.15 -8.46
C TRP A 97 -12.64 10.46 -9.12
N SER A 98 -13.34 10.37 -10.26
CA SER A 98 -13.98 11.50 -10.96
C SER A 98 -15.49 11.30 -11.05
N ASP A 99 -16.26 12.29 -10.60
CA ASP A 99 -17.72 12.35 -10.73
C ASP A 99 -18.18 13.15 -11.96
N THR A 100 -17.29 13.94 -12.55
CA THR A 100 -17.59 14.87 -13.67
C THR A 100 -17.58 14.21 -15.05
N GLY A 101 -17.15 12.95 -15.16
CA GLY A 101 -16.99 12.26 -16.44
C GLY A 101 -15.79 12.75 -17.27
N GLU A 102 -15.03 13.73 -16.78
CA GLU A 102 -13.67 13.98 -17.25
C GLU A 102 -12.81 12.76 -16.91
N GLY A 103 -11.96 12.34 -17.85
CA GLY A 103 -11.21 11.09 -17.79
C GLY A 103 -10.58 10.82 -16.42
N ILE A 104 -10.61 9.56 -16.01
CA ILE A 104 -10.17 9.14 -14.66
C ILE A 104 -8.72 9.59 -14.43
N PRO A 105 -8.45 10.32 -13.34
CA PRO A 105 -7.10 10.70 -12.99
C PRO A 105 -6.16 9.51 -12.85
N GLN A 106 -4.97 9.63 -13.42
CA GLN A 106 -3.92 8.63 -13.32
C GLN A 106 -2.78 9.22 -12.50
N PRO A 107 -2.69 8.94 -11.19
CA PRO A 107 -1.61 9.45 -10.40
C PRO A 107 -0.28 8.90 -10.90
N ASN A 108 0.72 9.77 -10.97
CA ASN A 108 2.08 9.39 -11.30
C ASN A 108 2.75 8.76 -10.08
N LEU A 109 2.45 7.49 -9.84
CA LEU A 109 2.97 6.73 -8.71
C LEU A 109 4.47 6.46 -8.80
N THR A 110 5.15 6.77 -9.93
CA THR A 110 6.61 6.70 -10.01
C THR A 110 7.30 7.61 -8.99
N MET A 111 6.63 8.67 -8.56
CA MET A 111 7.07 9.56 -7.49
C MET A 111 7.18 8.85 -6.13
N LEU A 112 6.48 7.71 -5.93
CA LEU A 112 6.55 6.95 -4.68
C LEU A 112 7.95 6.42 -4.38
N ALA A 113 8.81 6.30 -5.39
CA ALA A 113 10.21 5.91 -5.21
C ALA A 113 11.00 6.87 -4.31
N LYS A 114 10.48 8.07 -4.00
CA LYS A 114 11.12 9.04 -3.08
C LYS A 114 10.89 8.73 -1.60
N PHE A 115 9.92 7.90 -1.25
CA PHE A 115 9.58 7.61 0.15
C PHE A 115 10.27 6.33 0.63
N GLY A 116 11.59 6.39 0.80
CA GLY A 116 12.39 5.22 1.22
C GLY A 116 12.07 4.70 2.63
N GLN A 117 11.38 5.51 3.44
CA GLN A 117 10.97 5.14 4.80
C GLN A 117 9.50 4.71 4.90
N LEU A 118 8.79 4.62 3.78
CA LEU A 118 7.37 4.31 3.76
C LEU A 118 7.09 2.90 4.31
N GLU A 119 6.17 2.82 5.26
CA GLU A 119 5.75 1.60 5.93
C GLU A 119 4.32 1.21 5.55
N SER A 120 3.45 2.20 5.34
CA SER A 120 2.06 2.00 4.96
C SER A 120 1.72 2.75 3.67
N LEU A 121 1.11 2.03 2.73
CA LEU A 121 0.62 2.60 1.47
C LEU A 121 -0.79 2.10 1.19
N ASN A 122 -1.74 3.04 1.18
CA ASN A 122 -3.12 2.78 0.80
C ASN A 122 -3.43 3.43 -0.55
N LEU A 123 -3.68 2.59 -1.57
CA LEU A 123 -4.08 2.96 -2.92
C LEU A 123 -5.51 2.53 -3.23
N ALA A 124 -6.31 2.16 -2.23
CA ALA A 124 -7.69 1.74 -2.44
C ALA A 124 -8.58 2.86 -2.99
N MET A 125 -9.66 2.47 -3.65
CA MET A 125 -10.53 3.36 -4.39
C MET A 125 -11.99 3.12 -4.01
N HIS A 126 -12.85 4.13 -4.22
CA HIS A 126 -14.28 3.99 -3.93
C HIS A 126 -15.05 3.10 -4.94
N LYS A 127 -14.53 2.88 -6.16
CA LYS A 127 -15.12 1.98 -7.17
C LYS A 127 -14.05 1.38 -8.09
N SER A 128 -14.43 0.31 -8.79
CA SER A 128 -13.70 -0.40 -9.84
C SER A 128 -13.11 0.51 -10.92
N HIS A 129 -11.82 0.82 -10.82
CA HIS A 129 -11.08 1.60 -11.80
C HIS A 129 -9.79 0.94 -12.21
N VAL A 130 -9.38 1.22 -13.45
CA VAL A 130 -8.11 0.76 -14.02
C VAL A 130 -7.07 1.86 -13.92
N PHE A 131 -5.97 1.58 -13.21
CA PHE A 131 -4.81 2.46 -13.14
C PHE A 131 -3.53 1.66 -13.36
N SER A 132 -2.62 2.22 -14.16
CA SER A 132 -1.36 1.54 -14.44
C SER A 132 -0.37 1.82 -13.32
N LEU A 133 -0.02 0.77 -12.59
CA LEU A 133 1.00 0.84 -11.55
C LEU A 133 2.30 0.23 -12.08
N SER A 134 3.32 1.09 -12.27
CA SER A 134 4.65 0.62 -12.64
C SER A 134 5.29 -0.08 -11.44
N PHE A 135 5.59 -1.36 -11.57
CA PHE A 135 6.13 -2.17 -10.48
C PHE A 135 7.53 -1.75 -10.02
N ALA A 136 8.25 -0.96 -10.82
CA ALA A 136 9.56 -0.40 -10.44
C ALA A 136 9.49 0.43 -9.15
N ILE A 137 8.31 0.96 -8.80
CA ILE A 137 8.12 1.81 -7.62
C ILE A 137 8.37 1.08 -6.31
N PHE A 138 8.02 -0.21 -6.23
CA PHE A 138 8.16 -1.00 -5.00
C PHE A 138 9.61 -1.38 -4.71
N SER A 139 10.51 -1.29 -5.69
CA SER A 139 11.92 -1.65 -5.51
C SER A 139 12.64 -0.83 -4.42
N ASN A 140 12.17 0.41 -4.18
CA ASN A 140 12.77 1.30 -3.19
C ASN A 140 11.99 1.33 -1.85
N LEU A 141 10.82 0.70 -1.78
CA LEU A 141 9.93 0.71 -0.60
C LEU A 141 10.28 -0.43 0.37
N THR A 142 11.56 -0.54 0.73
CA THR A 142 12.09 -1.67 1.51
C THR A 142 11.55 -1.77 2.95
N ARG A 143 10.89 -0.71 3.44
CA ARG A 143 10.24 -0.69 4.77
C ARG A 143 8.75 -0.99 4.73
N LEU A 144 8.17 -1.14 3.55
CA LEU A 144 6.72 -1.31 3.40
C LEU A 144 6.27 -2.60 4.10
N SER A 145 5.38 -2.45 5.08
CA SER A 145 4.78 -3.52 5.86
C SER A 145 3.29 -3.68 5.59
N PHE A 146 2.62 -2.58 5.24
CA PHE A 146 1.21 -2.56 4.88
C PHE A 146 1.04 -2.02 3.46
N LEU A 147 0.34 -2.79 2.62
CA LEU A 147 -0.04 -2.39 1.27
C LEU A 147 -1.50 -2.74 1.03
N GLU A 148 -2.30 -1.72 0.76
CA GLU A 148 -3.67 -1.89 0.30
C GLU A 148 -3.81 -1.36 -1.13
N ILE A 149 -4.27 -2.23 -2.02
CA ILE A 149 -4.57 -1.92 -3.40
C ILE A 149 -5.95 -2.47 -3.70
N ASP A 150 -6.92 -1.59 -3.90
CA ASP A 150 -8.21 -1.97 -4.48
C ASP A 150 -8.15 -1.70 -5.97
N GLY A 151 -8.53 -2.67 -6.80
CA GLY A 151 -8.55 -2.42 -8.21
C GLY A 151 -8.71 -3.66 -9.09
N ASP A 152 -9.80 -3.64 -9.83
CA ASP A 152 -10.00 -4.27 -11.15
C ASP A 152 -9.03 -3.77 -12.23
N GLY A 153 -7.96 -3.13 -11.78
CA GLY A 153 -7.21 -2.12 -12.48
C GLY A 153 -5.73 -2.36 -12.60
N LEU A 154 -5.25 -3.42 -11.96
CA LEU A 154 -3.93 -3.94 -12.24
C LEU A 154 -3.96 -4.44 -13.70
N ASP A 155 -3.42 -3.64 -14.61
CA ASP A 155 -3.16 -4.06 -15.99
C ASP A 155 -2.50 -5.45 -15.98
N GLY A 156 -2.80 -6.28 -16.99
CA GLY A 156 -2.61 -7.74 -17.08
C GLY A 156 -1.19 -8.29 -16.90
N THR A 157 -0.27 -7.45 -16.45
CA THR A 157 1.10 -7.76 -16.03
C THR A 157 1.26 -7.75 -14.50
N PHE A 158 0.18 -7.83 -13.70
CA PHE A 158 0.30 -8.08 -12.26
C PHE A 158 1.04 -9.39 -12.01
N ARG A 159 2.25 -9.28 -11.48
CA ARG A 159 3.05 -10.43 -11.05
C ARG A 159 3.28 -10.29 -9.55
N LEU A 160 2.77 -11.26 -8.78
CA LEU A 160 3.07 -11.41 -7.35
C LEU A 160 4.57 -11.44 -7.05
N ALA A 161 5.38 -11.83 -8.04
CA ALA A 161 6.84 -11.78 -7.99
C ALA A 161 7.40 -10.39 -7.62
N VAL A 162 6.66 -9.31 -7.82
CA VAL A 162 7.07 -7.94 -7.46
C VAL A 162 7.18 -7.76 -5.94
N PHE A 163 6.37 -8.45 -5.15
CA PHE A 163 6.43 -8.38 -3.68
C PHE A 163 7.60 -9.15 -3.09
N THR A 164 8.32 -9.95 -3.90
CA THR A 164 9.48 -10.73 -3.40
C THR A 164 10.63 -9.87 -2.90
N ASN A 165 10.72 -8.62 -3.36
CA ASN A 165 11.72 -7.65 -2.90
C ASN A 165 11.28 -6.86 -1.66
N LEU A 166 10.02 -6.99 -1.23
CA LEU A 166 9.47 -6.31 -0.06
C LEU A 166 9.58 -7.23 1.17
N SER A 167 10.80 -7.36 1.70
CA SER A 167 11.10 -8.32 2.78
C SER A 167 10.40 -8.03 4.11
N LYS A 168 9.86 -6.82 4.30
CA LYS A 168 9.11 -6.41 5.49
C LYS A 168 7.60 -6.43 5.32
N LEU A 169 7.10 -6.84 4.15
CA LEU A 169 5.67 -6.81 3.86
C LEU A 169 4.94 -7.86 4.70
N GLU A 170 4.00 -7.41 5.53
CA GLU A 170 3.23 -8.26 6.44
C GLU A 170 1.76 -8.34 6.00
N TYR A 171 1.21 -7.23 5.54
CA TYR A 171 -0.19 -7.09 5.16
C TYR A 171 -0.31 -6.64 3.71
N VAL A 172 -0.99 -7.47 2.92
CA VAL A 172 -1.33 -7.16 1.52
C VAL A 172 -2.82 -7.37 1.35
N TYR A 173 -3.54 -6.26 1.17
CA TYR A 173 -4.95 -6.26 0.82
C TYR A 173 -5.06 -5.99 -0.68
N ILE A 174 -5.51 -7.00 -1.42
CA ILE A 174 -5.81 -6.87 -2.85
C ILE A 174 -7.28 -7.23 -3.02
N GLN A 175 -8.11 -6.23 -3.28
CA GLN A 175 -9.50 -6.45 -3.63
C GLN A 175 -9.67 -6.28 -5.14
N ASN A 176 -10.24 -7.31 -5.77
CA ASN A 176 -10.41 -7.37 -7.22
C ASN A 176 -11.79 -7.97 -7.52
N GLN A 177 -12.74 -7.11 -7.87
CA GLN A 177 -14.09 -7.49 -8.30
C GLN A 177 -14.07 -8.21 -9.67
N MET A 178 -13.06 -7.99 -10.52
CA MET A 178 -12.86 -8.67 -11.80
C MET A 178 -12.40 -10.13 -11.64
N ILE A 179 -11.49 -10.45 -10.71
CA ILE A 179 -11.14 -11.86 -10.41
C ILE A 179 -12.36 -12.58 -9.84
N LEU A 180 -13.08 -11.94 -8.93
CA LEU A 180 -14.34 -12.48 -8.41
C LEU A 180 -15.35 -12.71 -9.55
N MET A 181 -15.58 -11.71 -10.41
CA MET A 181 -16.48 -11.84 -11.58
C MET A 181 -16.02 -12.92 -12.57
N MET A 182 -14.71 -13.02 -12.86
CA MET A 182 -14.16 -14.06 -13.73
C MET A 182 -14.35 -15.45 -13.14
N ILE A 183 -14.12 -15.63 -11.83
CA ILE A 183 -14.38 -16.90 -11.13
C ILE A 183 -15.87 -17.24 -11.18
N TYR A 184 -16.76 -16.30 -10.83
CA TYR A 184 -18.21 -16.50 -10.92
C TYR A 184 -18.66 -16.82 -12.34
N PHE A 185 -18.12 -16.14 -13.35
CA PHE A 185 -18.43 -16.39 -14.75
C PHE A 185 -17.94 -17.78 -15.19
N TYR A 186 -16.72 -18.17 -14.84
CA TYR A 186 -16.18 -19.52 -15.13
C TYR A 186 -17.01 -20.61 -14.43
N SER A 187 -17.38 -20.41 -13.17
CA SER A 187 -18.25 -21.32 -12.43
C SER A 187 -19.64 -21.42 -13.07
N LEU A 188 -20.20 -20.32 -13.58
CA LEU A 188 -21.48 -20.33 -14.29
C LEU A 188 -21.39 -21.06 -15.63
N VAL A 189 -20.36 -20.80 -16.43
CA VAL A 189 -20.14 -21.45 -17.73
C VAL A 189 -19.88 -22.95 -17.57
N THR A 190 -19.10 -23.35 -16.57
CA THR A 190 -18.88 -24.78 -16.29
C THR A 190 -20.14 -25.45 -15.75
N ALA A 191 -20.92 -24.80 -14.89
CA ALA A 191 -22.19 -25.32 -14.40
C ALA A 191 -23.21 -25.51 -15.53
N THR A 192 -23.33 -24.57 -16.48
CA THR A 192 -24.23 -24.71 -17.64
C THR A 192 -23.76 -25.79 -18.61
N PHE A 193 -22.45 -25.93 -18.82
CA PHE A 193 -21.89 -27.06 -19.58
C PHE A 193 -22.23 -28.41 -18.92
N ILE A 194 -22.05 -28.54 -17.61
CA ILE A 194 -22.37 -29.77 -16.87
C ILE A 194 -23.87 -30.07 -16.97
N LEU A 195 -24.75 -29.10 -16.74
CA LEU A 195 -26.20 -29.28 -16.86
C LEU A 195 -26.63 -29.62 -18.30
N GLY A 196 -25.98 -29.05 -19.31
CA GLY A 196 -26.21 -29.38 -20.71
C GLY A 196 -25.85 -30.83 -21.05
N PHE A 197 -24.78 -31.38 -20.46
CA PHE A 197 -24.43 -32.80 -20.64
C PHE A 197 -25.33 -33.76 -19.86
N TRP A 198 -25.78 -33.39 -18.66
CA TRP A 198 -26.76 -34.17 -17.88
C TRP A 198 -28.14 -34.19 -18.56
N GLY A 199 -28.52 -33.11 -19.27
CA GLY A 199 -29.77 -33.04 -20.05
C GLY A 199 -29.78 -33.89 -21.31
N VAL A 200 -28.62 -34.17 -21.92
CA VAL A 200 -28.51 -34.98 -23.15
C VAL A 200 -28.31 -36.47 -22.86
N SER A 201 -27.76 -36.82 -21.69
CA SER A 201 -27.47 -38.22 -21.31
C SER A 201 -28.64 -38.98 -20.66
N HIS A 202 -29.79 -38.34 -20.43
CA HIS A 202 -30.98 -38.96 -19.85
C HIS A 202 -32.15 -39.16 -20.83
N GLN A 203 -31.89 -39.40 -22.12
CA GLN A 203 -32.86 -40.16 -22.93
C GLN A 203 -32.65 -41.67 -22.67
N PRO A 204 -33.62 -42.39 -22.08
CA PRO A 204 -33.49 -43.83 -21.92
C PRO A 204 -33.59 -44.52 -23.28
N LEU A 205 -32.50 -45.15 -23.72
CA LEU A 205 -32.50 -46.15 -24.77
C LEU A 205 -33.28 -47.38 -24.27
N LEU A 206 -34.52 -47.53 -24.72
CA LEU A 206 -35.25 -48.81 -24.68
C LEU A 206 -35.43 -49.29 -26.12
N GLU A 207 -34.40 -49.97 -26.62
CA GLU A 207 -34.53 -50.88 -27.76
C GLU A 207 -33.96 -52.24 -27.34
N TYR A 208 -34.84 -53.24 -27.33
CA TYR A 208 -34.49 -54.65 -27.36
C TYR A 208 -35.64 -55.37 -28.09
N GLU A 209 -35.34 -55.80 -29.32
CA GLU A 209 -36.13 -56.74 -30.11
C GLU A 209 -36.07 -58.15 -29.52
N LEU A 210 -37.14 -58.95 -29.65
CA LEU A 210 -37.00 -60.39 -29.92
C LEU A 210 -38.29 -61.01 -30.52
N GLY A 211 -38.20 -61.38 -31.80
CA GLY A 211 -38.53 -62.71 -32.35
C GLY A 211 -39.90 -63.37 -32.12
N GLU A 212 -40.64 -63.50 -33.23
CA GLU A 212 -41.54 -64.59 -33.67
C GLU A 212 -42.41 -65.40 -32.66
N LYS A 213 -43.75 -65.41 -32.87
CA LYS A 213 -44.51 -66.58 -33.40
C LYS A 213 -46.04 -66.38 -33.45
N LYS A 214 -46.61 -66.83 -34.58
CA LYS A 214 -47.99 -67.24 -34.89
C LYS A 214 -49.00 -67.38 -33.74
N ILE A 215 -50.21 -66.84 -33.93
CA ILE A 215 -51.49 -67.54 -33.67
C ILE A 215 -52.52 -67.15 -34.75
N GLN A 216 -53.00 -68.15 -35.50
CA GLN A 216 -54.25 -68.12 -36.25
C GLN A 216 -55.44 -68.10 -35.28
N ASN A 217 -56.55 -67.44 -35.60
CA ASN A 217 -57.86 -68.11 -35.75
C ASN A 217 -59.02 -67.12 -35.89
N HIS A 218 -59.89 -67.50 -36.85
CA HIS A 218 -61.29 -67.16 -37.10
C HIS A 218 -61.68 -65.75 -37.57
#